data_AF-A0A5J4QRE0-F1
#
_entry.id   AF-A0A5J4QRE0-F1
#
_cell.length_a   1.000
_cell.length_b   1.000
_cell.length_c   1.000
_cell.angle_alpha   90.00
_cell.angle_beta   90.00
_cell.angle_gamma   90.00
#
_symmetry.space_group_name_H-M   'P 1'
#
loop_
_entity.id
_entity.type
_entity.pdbx_description
1 polymer ?
#
loop_
_entity_poly.entity_id
_entity_poly.type
_entity_poly.pdbx_seq_one_letter_code
_entity_poly.pdbx_strand_id
1 'polypeptide(L)' 'MKKDYTQINPVISEAYLLMQKAAARTDGLSGLESGFTALDKITAGWQNSDLIIIAARPAMGKTALVL' A
#
# COMPACT_ATOMS: atom_id res chain seq x y z
N MET A 1 18.90 4.77 -27.39
CA MET A 1 18.28 3.48 -27.02
C MET A 1 18.52 3.27 -25.53
N LYS A 2 17.52 3.53 -24.67
CA LYS A 2 17.63 3.24 -23.22
C LYS A 2 17.49 1.72 -23.05
N LYS A 3 18.39 1.09 -22.31
CA LYS A 3 18.33 -0.34 -22.01
C LYS A 3 17.32 -0.56 -20.88
N ASP A 4 16.17 -1.15 -21.18
CA ASP A 4 15.12 -1.54 -20.20
C ASP A 4 15.44 -2.90 -19.55
N TYR A 5 16.62 -3.05 -18.97
CA TYR A 5 16.91 -4.18 -18.10
C TYR A 5 17.89 -3.80 -17.00
N THR A 6 17.61 -4.26 -15.79
CA THR A 6 18.45 -4.10 -14.61
C THR A 6 18.94 -5.47 -14.15
N GLN A 7 20.12 -5.52 -13.52
CA GLN A 7 20.62 -6.75 -12.92
C GLN A 7 19.78 -7.11 -11.69
N ILE A 8 19.57 -8.41 -11.44
CA ILE A 8 18.70 -8.86 -10.35
C ILE A 8 19.33 -8.66 -8.95
N ASN A 9 20.65 -8.80 -8.82
CA ASN A 9 21.35 -8.66 -7.54
C ASN A 9 21.11 -7.31 -6.83
N PRO A 10 21.19 -6.14 -7.51
CA PRO A 10 20.87 -4.87 -6.86
C PRO A 10 19.39 -4.76 -6.46
N VAL A 11 18.46 -5.33 -7.24
CA VAL A 11 17.01 -5.30 -6.94
C VAL A 11 16.67 -6.10 -5.67
N ILE A 12 17.28 -7.28 -5.50
CA ILE A 12 17.09 -8.11 -4.29
C ILE A 12 17.56 -7.35 -3.04
N SER A 13 18.71 -6.69 -3.14
CA SER A 13 19.30 -5.94 -2.02
C SER A 13 18.42 -4.75 -1.62
N GLU A 14 17.88 -4.04 -2.60
CA GLU A 14 16.95 -2.92 -2.40
C GLU A 14 15.62 -3.38 -1.78
N ALA A 15 15.05 -4.49 -2.26
CA ALA A 15 13.83 -5.09 -1.71
C ALA A 15 14.00 -5.50 -0.25
N TYR A 16 15.15 -6.11 0.11
CA TYR A 16 15.44 -6.47 1.50
C TYR A 16 15.52 -5.24 2.41
N LEU A 17 16.12 -4.15 1.91
CA LEU A 17 16.23 -2.89 2.65
C LEU A 17 14.86 -2.22 2.85
N LEU A 18 13.98 -2.29 1.84
CA LEU A 18 12.59 -1.83 1.93
C LEU A 18 11.79 -2.63 2.97
N MET A 19 11.92 -3.96 2.97
CA MET A 19 11.27 -4.82 3.96
C MET A 19 11.73 -4.50 5.39
N GLN A 20 13.04 -4.29 5.59
CA GLN A 20 13.58 -3.91 6.89
C GLN A 20 13.05 -2.56 7.37
N LYS A 21 12.98 -1.56 6.47
CA LYS A 21 12.38 -0.25 6.78
C LYS A 21 10.90 -0.34 7.11
N ALA A 22 10.15 -1.19 6.41
CA ALA A 22 8.74 -1.43 6.68
C ALA A 22 8.52 -2.09 8.05
N ALA A 23 9.34 -3.09 8.39
CA ALA A 23 9.30 -3.77 9.68
C ALA A 23 9.73 -2.88 10.87
N ALA A 24 10.60 -1.89 10.62
CA ALA A 24 11.06 -0.95 11.65
C ALA A 24 10.05 0.18 11.94
N ARG A 25 8.97 0.34 11.15
CA ARG A 25 7.91 1.31 11.42
C ARG A 25 7.00 0.76 12.53
N THR A 26 7.12 1.32 13.72
CA THR A 26 6.32 0.99 14.92
C THR A 26 4.83 1.26 14.76
N ASP A 27 4.44 2.09 13.79
CA ASP A 27 3.08 2.60 13.67
C ASP A 27 2.18 1.66 12.83
N GLY A 28 2.75 0.59 12.28
CA GLY A 28 2.04 -0.42 11.49
C GLY A 28 1.53 0.07 10.13
N LEU A 29 1.71 1.35 9.82
CA LEU A 29 1.29 2.02 8.61
C LEU A 29 2.50 2.23 7.68
N SER A 30 2.56 1.49 6.58
CA SER A 30 3.56 1.73 5.52
C SER A 30 3.04 2.67 4.42
N GLY A 31 1.71 2.76 4.27
CA GLY A 31 1.01 3.53 3.23
C GLY A 31 0.26 4.76 3.76
N LEU A 32 -0.58 5.35 2.90
CA LEU A 32 -1.45 6.48 3.28
C LEU A 32 -2.59 5.99 4.18
N GLU A 33 -2.86 6.68 5.28
CA GLU A 33 -3.96 6.34 6.18
C GLU A 33 -5.32 6.47 5.47
N SER A 34 -6.19 5.48 5.65
CA SER A 34 -7.57 5.50 5.13
C SER A 34 -8.53 6.30 6.01
N GLY A 35 -8.10 6.68 7.23
CA GLY A 35 -8.94 7.32 8.24
C GLY A 35 -9.80 6.35 9.04
N PHE A 36 -9.73 5.05 8.73
CA PHE A 36 -10.40 3.98 9.45
C PHE A 36 -9.36 3.06 10.10
N THR A 37 -9.15 3.20 11.41
CA THR A 37 -8.11 2.44 12.15
C THR A 37 -8.21 0.92 11.94
N ALA A 38 -9.43 0.39 11.85
CA ALA A 38 -9.65 -1.03 11.61
C ALA A 38 -9.23 -1.47 10.20
N LEU A 39 -9.46 -0.62 9.20
CA LEU A 39 -9.06 -0.87 7.81
C LEU A 39 -7.54 -0.75 7.68
N ASP A 40 -6.96 0.31 8.25
CA ASP A 40 -5.52 0.59 8.23
C ASP A 40 -4.71 -0.52 8.90
N LYS A 41 -5.23 -1.14 9.96
CA LYS A 41 -4.59 -2.29 10.61
C LYS A 41 -4.51 -3.52 9.69
N ILE A 42 -5.45 -3.67 8.75
CA ILE A 42 -5.51 -4.82 7.83
C ILE A 42 -4.69 -4.52 6.57
N THR A 43 -4.78 -3.30 6.04
CA THR A 43 -4.14 -2.90 4.79
C THR A 43 -2.73 -2.35 4.97
N ALA A 44 -2.32 -2.04 6.21
CA ALA A 44 -1.12 -1.26 6.52
C ALA A 44 -1.10 0.12 5.83
N GLY A 45 -2.29 0.67 5.58
CA GLY A 45 -2.53 1.87 4.78
C GLY A 45 -2.49 1.61 3.27
N TRP A 46 -2.88 2.60 2.48
CA TRP A 46 -2.89 2.52 1.02
C TRP A 46 -1.47 2.57 0.46
N GLN A 47 -1.01 1.50 -0.20
CA GLN A 47 0.30 1.47 -0.83
C GLN A 47 0.25 2.08 -2.22
N ASN A 48 1.37 2.68 -2.64
CA ASN A 48 1.52 3.09 -4.04
C ASN A 48 1.46 1.85 -4.94
N SER A 49 0.77 1.99 -6.07
CA SER A 49 0.50 0.92 -7.06
C SER A 49 -0.60 -0.09 -6.72
N ASP A 50 -1.31 0.06 -5.60
CA ASP A 50 -2.51 -0.75 -5.33
C ASP A 50 -3.72 -0.27 -6.13
N LEU A 51 -4.50 -1.21 -6.68
CA LEU A 51 -5.83 -0.96 -7.23
C LEU A 51 -6.89 -1.31 -6.19
N ILE A 52 -7.58 -0.30 -5.67
CA ILE A 52 -8.55 -0.43 -4.59
C ILE A 52 -9.96 -0.43 -5.17
N ILE A 53 -10.76 -1.46 -4.87
CA ILE A 53 -12.15 -1.58 -5.34
C ILE A 53 -13.09 -1.54 -4.14
N ILE A 54 -13.99 -0.53 -4.12
CA ILE A 54 -15.04 -0.40 -3.11
C ILE A 54 -16.39 -0.76 -3.74
N ALA A 55 -16.89 -1.95 -3.46
CA ALA A 55 -18.16 -2.45 -3.96
C ALA A 55 -19.22 -2.49 -2.86
N ALA A 56 -20.41 -1.95 -3.14
CA ALA A 56 -21.55 -1.99 -2.23
C ALA A 56 -22.88 -2.00 -3.00
N ARG A 57 -23.96 -2.46 -2.34
CA ARG A 57 -25.33 -2.43 -2.87
C ARG A 57 -25.89 -0.99 -2.93
N PRO A 58 -26.95 -0.72 -3.72
CA PRO A 58 -27.64 0.56 -3.66
C PRO A 58 -28.06 0.92 -2.24
N ALA A 59 -27.98 2.22 -1.89
CA ALA A 59 -28.26 2.78 -0.56
C ALA A 59 -27.26 2.43 0.57
N MET A 60 -26.18 1.68 0.33
CA MET A 60 -25.16 1.36 1.35
C MET A 60 -24.14 2.48 1.63
N GLY A 61 -24.30 3.66 1.03
CA GLY A 61 -23.45 4.81 1.34
C GLY A 61 -22.03 4.78 0.76
N LYS A 62 -21.72 3.94 -0.26
CA LYS A 62 -20.36 3.89 -0.88
C LYS A 62 -19.80 5.25 -1.32
N THR A 63 -20.66 6.20 -1.69
CA THR A 63 -20.24 7.53 -2.11
C THR A 63 -19.86 8.39 -0.89
N ALA A 64 -20.59 8.26 0.22
CA ALA A 64 -20.29 8.94 1.47
C ALA A 64 -19.05 8.36 2.18
N LEU A 65 -18.63 7.13 1.83
CA LEU A 65 -17.38 6.54 2.31
C LEU A 65 -16.14 7.10 1.60
N VAL A 66 -16.30 7.59 0.37
CA VAL A 66 -15.19 8.01 -0.51
C VAL A 66 -15.01 9.53 -0.55
N LEU A 67 -16.08 10.30 -0.29
CA LEU A 67 -16.08 11.76 -0.23
C LEU A 67 -15.90 12.25 1.20
#